data_AF-A0A4U3MDR3-F1
#
_entry.id   AF-A0A4U3MDR3-F1
#
_cell.length_a   1.000
_cell.length_b   1.000
_cell.length_c   1.000
_cell.angle_alpha   90.00
_cell.angle_beta   90.00
_cell.angle_gamma   90.00
#
_symmetry.space_group_name_H-M   'P 1'
#
loop_
_entity.id
_entity.type
_entity.pdbx_description
1 polymer ?
#
loop_
_entity_poly.entity_id
_entity_poly.type
_entity_poly.pdbx_seq_one_letter_code
_entity_poly.pdbx_strand_id
1 'polypeptide(L)' 'MAAKKYVIGNFKGGVGKSTCAQMFGFESAKFKELKTLIIDLDMQGNTSDVMNLTHMNFSKEEGGGEGEL' A
#
# COMPACT_ATOMS: atom_id res chain seq x y z
N MET A 1 -22.59 6.82 -0.80
CA MET A 1 -21.77 6.48 0.39
C MET A 1 -20.46 7.24 0.33
N ALA A 2 -19.88 7.61 1.47
CA ALA A 2 -18.56 8.24 1.56
C ALA A 2 -17.48 7.22 1.96
N ALA A 3 -16.27 7.33 1.41
CA ALA A 3 -15.14 6.48 1.82
C ALA A 3 -14.68 6.80 3.25
N LYS A 4 -14.33 5.77 4.03
CA LYS A 4 -13.70 5.94 5.34
C LYS A 4 -12.23 6.35 5.13
N LYS A 5 -11.80 7.43 5.77
CA LYS A 5 -10.48 8.04 5.57
C LYS A 5 -9.61 7.85 6.81
N TYR A 6 -8.35 7.50 6.59
CA TYR A 6 -7.34 7.39 7.63
C TYR A 6 -6.12 8.22 7.23
N VAL A 7 -5.45 8.82 8.22
CA VAL A 7 -4.20 9.56 8.02
C VAL A 7 -3.16 8.97 8.96
N ILE A 8 -2.05 8.50 8.39
CA ILE A 8 -0.93 7.94 9.15
C ILE A 8 0.16 9.01 9.20
N GLY A 9 0.34 9.62 10.36
CA GLY A 9 1.26 10.74 10.55
C GLY A 9 2.07 10.63 11.84
N ASN A 10 3.34 11.03 11.76
CA ASN A 10 4.27 11.17 12.89
C ASN A 10 5.44 12.06 12.45
N PHE A 11 5.83 13.03 13.29
CA PHE A 11 6.92 13.98 13.01
C PHE A 11 8.31 13.35 13.01
N LYS A 12 8.49 12.18 13.63
CA LYS A 12 9.79 11.48 13.62
C LYS A 12 9.98 10.66 12.35
N GLY A 13 11.14 10.83 11.70
CA GLY A 13 11.57 9.98 10.59
C GLY A 13 11.96 8.57 11.06
N GLY A 14 11.76 7.55 10.21
CA GLY A 14 12.19 6.18 10.49
C GLY A 14 11.30 5.36 11.45
N VAL A 15 10.11 5.84 11.80
CA VAL A 15 9.19 5.16 12.74
C VAL A 15 8.20 4.19 12.08
N GLY A 16 8.36 3.90 10.78
CA GLY A 16 7.51 2.94 10.06
C GLY A 16 6.18 3.49 9.53
N LYS A 17 6.04 4.81 9.31
CA LYS A 17 4.81 5.40 8.75
C LYS A 17 4.42 4.81 7.39
N SER A 18 5.36 4.82 6.44
CA SER A 18 5.15 4.30 5.08
C SER A 18 4.86 2.80 5.12
N THR A 19 5.62 2.04 5.91
CA THR A 19 5.39 0.61 6.12
C THR A 19 4.00 0.31 6.69
N CYS A 20 3.55 1.10 7.66
CA CYS A 20 2.20 0.98 8.20
C CYS A 20 1.14 1.28 7.14
N ALA A 21 1.32 2.32 6.33
CA ALA A 21 0.39 2.66 5.24
C ALA A 21 0.33 1.58 4.15
N GLN A 22 1.50 1.05 3.74
CA GLN A 22 1.63 -0.05 2.77
C GLN A 22 0.86 -1.28 3.26
N MET A 23 1.17 -1.76 4.47
CA MET A 23 0.52 -2.97 5.03
C MET A 23 -0.96 -2.75 5.30
N PHE A 24 -1.36 -1.60 5.84
CA PHE A 24 -2.77 -1.30 6.07
C PHE A 24 -3.57 -1.31 4.76
N GLY A 25 -3.01 -0.73 3.69
CA GLY A 25 -3.64 -0.72 2.39
C GLY A 25 -3.68 -2.09 1.71
N PHE A 26 -2.57 -2.84 1.75
CA PHE A 26 -2.50 -4.20 1.22
C PHE A 26 -3.48 -5.14 1.93
N GLU A 27 -3.50 -5.14 3.25
CA GLU A 27 -4.42 -5.97 4.05
C GLU A 27 -5.89 -5.64 3.77
N SER A 28 -6.20 -4.34 3.67
CA SER A 28 -7.55 -3.86 3.33
C SER A 28 -7.98 -4.29 1.93
N ALA A 29 -7.08 -4.25 0.96
CA ALA A 29 -7.39 -4.64 -0.41
C ALA A 29 -7.47 -6.16 -0.58
N LYS A 30 -6.46 -6.90 -0.09
CA LYS A 30 -6.27 -8.32 -0.39
C LYS A 30 -7.09 -9.25 0.50
N PHE A 31 -7.12 -9.02 1.81
CA PHE A 31 -7.77 -9.94 2.75
C PHE A 31 -9.15 -9.47 3.21
N LYS A 32 -9.40 -8.15 3.19
CA LYS A 32 -10.73 -7.58 3.50
C LYS A 32 -11.57 -7.33 2.25
N GLU A 33 -11.00 -7.51 1.05
CA GLU A 33 -11.66 -7.29 -0.25
C GLU A 33 -12.26 -5.88 -0.40
N LEU A 34 -11.63 -4.86 0.21
CA LEU A 34 -12.10 -3.47 0.15
C LEU A 34 -11.43 -2.72 -0.99
N LYS A 35 -12.23 -1.92 -1.72
CA LYS A 35 -11.69 -0.91 -2.65
C LYS A 35 -10.91 0.13 -1.85
N THR A 36 -9.59 0.03 -1.90
CA THR A 36 -8.66 0.79 -1.06
C THR A 36 -7.78 1.69 -1.93
N LEU A 37 -7.62 2.95 -1.53
CA LEU A 37 -6.73 3.92 -2.16
C LEU A 37 -5.68 4.37 -1.15
N ILE A 38 -4.41 4.24 -1.51
CA ILE A 38 -3.30 4.85 -0.78
C ILE A 38 -2.93 6.16 -1.51
N ILE A 39 -2.78 7.24 -0.75
CA ILE A 39 -2.29 8.53 -1.27
C ILE A 39 -0.92 8.76 -0.64
N ASP A 40 0.13 8.63 -1.44
CA ASP A 40 1.50 8.92 -1.02
C ASP A 40 1.78 10.41 -1.22
N LEU A 41 2.05 11.12 -0.12
CA LEU A 41 2.39 12.54 -0.12
C LEU A 41 3.87 12.77 0.24
N ASP A 42 4.65 11.70 0.45
CA ASP A 42 6.08 11.80 0.69
C ASP A 42 6.79 11.96 -0.67
N MET A 43 7.57 13.04 -0.82
CA MET A 43 8.31 13.31 -2.05
C MET A 43 9.35 12.22 -2.38
N GLN A 44 9.76 11.40 -1.40
CA GLN A 44 10.62 10.25 -1.65
C GLN A 44 9.92 9.10 -2.38
N GLY A 45 8.58 9.03 -2.37
CA GLY A 45 7.83 8.07 -3.18
C GLY A 45 7.92 6.60 -2.73
N ASN A 46 8.58 6.30 -1.60
CA ASN A 46 8.81 4.93 -1.13
C ASN A 46 7.53 4.08 -1.02
N THR A 47 6.39 4.70 -0.69
CA THR A 47 5.11 3.98 -0.62
C THR A 47 4.66 3.57 -2.01
N SER A 48 4.72 4.50 -2.95
CA SER A 48 4.39 4.29 -4.36
C SER A 48 5.23 3.16 -4.97
N ASP A 49 6.55 3.18 -4.78
CA ASP A 49 7.47 2.16 -5.32
C ASP A 49 7.17 0.76 -4.80
N VAL A 50 6.99 0.60 -3.48
CA VAL A 50 6.68 -0.70 -2.86
C VAL A 50 5.32 -1.23 -3.31
N MET A 51 4.30 -0.37 -3.42
CA MET A 51 2.99 -0.80 -3.88
C MET A 51 3.00 -1.17 -5.36
N ASN A 52 3.83 -0.51 -6.17
CA ASN A 52 4.03 -0.89 -7.57
C ASN A 52 4.71 -2.27 -7.67
N LEU A 53 5.78 -2.51 -6.90
CA LEU A 53 6.39 -3.85 -6.81
C LEU A 53 5.39 -4.92 -6.33
N THR A 54 4.51 -4.56 -5.41
CA THR A 54 3.43 -5.44 -4.95
C THR A 54 2.46 -5.75 -6.08
N HIS A 55 2.08 -4.76 -6.91
CA HIS A 55 1.27 -5.00 -8.10
C HIS A 55 1.97 -5.97 -9.06
N MET A 56 3.23 -5.69 -9.43
CA MET A 56 4.03 -6.54 -10.31
C MET A 56 4.11 -7.99 -9.81
N ASN A 57 4.20 -8.20 -8.49
CA ASN A 57 4.30 -9.55 -7.91
C ASN A 57 2.96 -10.30 -7.82
N PHE A 58 1.83 -9.61 -7.92
CA PHE A 58 0.48 -10.18 -7.77
C PHE A 58 -0.37 -10.10 -9.05
N SER A 59 0.11 -9.46 -10.12
CA SER A 59 -0.55 -9.39 -11.42
C SER A 59 0.06 -10.36 -12.43
N LYS A 60 -0.72 -11.37 -12.84
CA LYS A 60 -0.29 -12.33 -13.88
C LYS A 60 -0.09 -11.70 -15.26
N GLU A 61 -0.74 -10.57 -15.53
CA GLU A 61 -0.74 -9.91 -16.85
C GLU A 61 0.61 -9.28 -17.22
N GLU A 62 1.47 -8.97 -16.24
CA GLU A 62 2.77 -8.31 -16.47
C GLU A 62 3.98 -9.21 -16.17
N GLY A 63 3.79 -10.54 -16.18
CA GLY A 63 4.85 -11.51 -15.85
C GLY A 63 5.08 -11.70 -14.35
N GLY A 64 4.12 -11.28 -13.53
CA GLY A 64 4.13 -11.41 -12.07
C GLY A 64 3.89 -12.83 -11.55
N GLY A 65 4.27 -13.05 -10.29
CA GLY A 65 4.05 -14.31 -9.57
C GLY A 65 2.60 -14.52 -9.10
N GLU A 66 2.33 -15.66 -8.47
CA GLU A 66 1.00 -15.95 -7.88
C GLU A 66 0.78 -15.27 -6.52
N GLY A 67 1.75 -14.49 -6.04
CA GLY A 67 1.70 -13.91 -4.71
C GLY A 67 1.69 -14.97 -3.61
N GLU A 68 2.60 -15.95 -3.69
CA GLU A 68 2.81 -16.92 -2.61
C GLU A 68 3.29 -16.17 -1.35
N LEU A 69 2.59 -16.42 -0.22
CA LEU A 69 2.93 -15.90 1.11
C LEU A 69 3.92 -16.83 1.82
#